data_AF-A0A6B3I779-F1
#
_entry.id   AF-A0A6B3I779-F1
#
_cell.length_a   1.000
_cell.length_b   1.000
_cell.length_c   1.000
_cell.angle_alpha   90.00
_cell.angle_beta   90.00
_cell.angle_gamma   90.00
#
_symmetry.space_group_name_H-M   'P 1'
#
loop_
_entity.id
_entity.type
_entity.pdbx_description
1 polymer ?
#
loop_
_entity_poly.entity_id
_entity_poly.type
_entity_poly.pdbx_seq_one_letter_code
_entity_poly.pdbx_strand_id
1 'polypeptide(L)'
;DDVLWNNPPIANYATHYPVRDVELDGVVLKAETPVLISFAAANTDPSLTDARQTLSKGAHLAWGAGPHVCPAKSPATLIALTAIEKILNTVPDLSLAVPASGIGWRPGPFHRAMIALPVRFTPTAARRTSAGAQPPAQTSAQLPDPYRNAAPQPGAAPRHAAEPAKKPKGWWSSFLDVFRV
;
A
#
# COMPACT_ATOMS: atom_id res chain seq x y z
N ASP A 1 4.20 13.50 8.90
CA ASP A 1 5.56 12.98 9.13
C ASP A 1 5.66 12.13 10.39
N ASP A 2 5.47 12.65 11.60
CA ASP A 2 5.60 11.85 12.84
C ASP A 2 4.75 10.56 12.86
N VAL A 3 3.49 10.62 12.41
CA VAL A 3 2.63 9.43 12.28
C VAL A 3 3.19 8.43 11.27
N LEU A 4 3.68 8.90 10.11
CA LEU A 4 4.22 8.07 9.05
C LEU A 4 5.54 7.42 9.43
N TRP A 5 6.36 8.13 10.21
CA TRP A 5 7.59 7.59 10.77
C TRP A 5 7.29 6.40 11.68
N ASN A 6 6.39 6.58 12.65
CA ASN A 6 6.15 5.60 13.71
C ASN A 6 5.19 4.48 13.30
N ASN A 7 4.26 4.75 12.38
CA ASN A 7 3.25 3.80 11.92
C ASN A 7 3.08 3.92 10.39
N PRO A 8 4.09 3.52 9.60
CA PRO A 8 3.99 3.58 8.14
C PRO A 8 2.84 2.66 7.68
N PRO A 9 1.88 3.15 6.86
CA PRO A 9 0.73 2.35 6.42
C PRO A 9 1.11 1.06 5.69
N ILE A 10 2.25 1.10 5.00
CA ILE A 10 2.91 -0.08 4.43
C ILE A 10 4.16 -0.36 5.29
N ALA A 11 4.08 -1.39 6.13
CA ALA A 11 5.09 -1.72 7.12
C ALA A 11 6.28 -2.48 6.51
N ASN A 12 6.00 -3.41 5.59
CA ASN A 12 7.00 -4.18 4.88
C ASN A 12 6.68 -4.10 3.39
N TYR A 13 7.64 -3.64 2.58
CA TYR A 13 7.47 -3.47 1.13
C TYR A 13 8.82 -3.49 0.42
N ALA A 14 8.85 -3.05 -0.84
CA ALA A 14 10.04 -2.95 -1.64
C ALA A 14 10.78 -4.29 -1.69
N THR A 15 10.08 -5.30 -2.21
CA THR A 15 10.69 -6.60 -2.51
C THR A 15 11.76 -6.40 -3.57
N HIS A 16 12.99 -6.77 -3.25
CA HIS A 16 14.12 -6.75 -4.17
C HIS A 16 14.61 -8.17 -4.42
N TYR A 17 15.18 -8.38 -5.61
CA TYR A 17 15.84 -9.63 -5.99
C TYR A 17 17.29 -9.28 -6.33
N PRO A 18 18.27 -9.63 -5.47
CA PRO A 18 19.66 -9.40 -5.78
C PRO A 18 20.03 -10.11 -7.09
N VAL A 19 20.67 -9.41 -8.03
CA VAL A 19 21.11 -10.01 -9.31
C VAL A 19 22.38 -10.86 -9.17
N ARG A 20 22.99 -10.82 -7.99
CA ARG A 20 24.18 -11.58 -7.56
C ARG A 20 24.16 -11.67 -6.04
N ASP A 21 25.02 -12.50 -5.47
CA ASP A 21 25.24 -12.51 -4.03
C ASP A 21 25.70 -11.11 -3.54
N VAL A 22 25.07 -10.63 -2.47
CA VAL A 22 25.32 -9.33 -1.84
C VAL A 22 25.48 -9.54 -0.34
N GLU A 23 26.57 -9.05 0.24
CA GLU A 23 26.72 -8.99 1.70
C GLU A 23 26.09 -7.69 2.22
N LEU A 24 25.20 -7.80 3.21
CA LEU A 24 24.57 -6.69 3.91
C LEU A 24 24.65 -6.95 5.41
N ASP A 25 25.39 -6.11 6.14
CA ASP A 25 25.56 -6.21 7.60
C ASP A 25 25.99 -7.62 8.06
N GLY A 26 26.97 -8.21 7.37
CA GLY A 26 27.47 -9.56 7.65
C GLY A 26 26.54 -10.70 7.19
N VAL A 27 25.38 -10.39 6.59
CA VAL A 27 24.45 -11.38 6.04
C VAL A 27 24.59 -11.46 4.52
N VAL A 28 24.83 -12.66 3.98
CA VAL A 28 24.86 -12.89 2.53
C VAL A 28 23.44 -13.08 2.00
N LEU A 29 22.96 -12.09 1.25
CA LEU A 29 21.74 -12.16 0.45
C LEU A 29 22.08 -12.88 -0.86
N LYS A 30 21.47 -14.05 -1.08
CA LYS A 30 21.71 -14.84 -2.29
C LYS A 30 21.08 -14.22 -3.52
N ALA A 31 21.73 -14.39 -4.66
CA ALA A 31 21.18 -14.05 -5.95
C ALA A 31 19.76 -14.63 -6.11
N GLU A 32 18.87 -13.87 -6.75
CA GLU A 32 17.49 -14.25 -7.09
C GLU A 32 16.59 -14.61 -5.91
N THR A 33 17.05 -14.42 -4.67
CA THR A 33 16.25 -14.64 -3.46
C THR A 33 15.50 -13.34 -3.10
N PRO A 34 14.17 -13.39 -2.89
CA PRO A 34 13.42 -12.19 -2.53
C PRO A 34 13.85 -11.66 -1.16
N VAL A 35 14.17 -10.37 -1.11
CA VAL A 35 14.47 -9.63 0.12
C VAL A 35 13.39 -8.57 0.30
N LEU A 36 12.70 -8.61 1.43
CA LEU A 36 11.68 -7.65 1.78
C LEU A 36 12.24 -6.60 2.74
N ILE A 37 12.04 -5.32 2.44
CA ILE A 37 12.51 -4.23 3.30
C ILE A 37 11.39 -3.86 4.27
N SER A 38 11.70 -3.92 5.57
CA SER A 38 10.80 -3.43 6.60
C SER A 38 10.95 -1.93 6.78
N PHE A 39 10.00 -1.16 6.24
CA PHE A 39 9.94 0.29 6.48
C PHE A 39 9.66 0.59 7.94
N ALA A 40 8.80 -0.21 8.58
CA ALA A 40 8.51 -0.08 10.00
C ALA A 40 9.79 -0.28 10.83
N ALA A 41 10.51 -1.39 10.63
CA ALA A 41 11.71 -1.67 11.42
C ALA A 41 12.83 -0.65 11.13
N ALA A 42 13.06 -0.28 9.87
CA ALA A 42 14.06 0.71 9.50
C ALA A 42 13.77 2.10 10.11
N ASN A 43 12.50 2.54 10.11
CA ASN A 43 12.14 3.80 10.76
C ASN A 43 12.33 3.73 12.29
N THR A 44 12.09 2.56 12.89
CA THR A 44 12.15 2.39 14.35
C THR A 44 13.45 1.82 14.89
N ASP A 45 14.47 1.70 14.06
CA ASP A 45 15.77 1.17 14.46
C ASP A 45 16.29 1.91 15.71
N PRO A 46 16.58 1.18 16.81
CA PRO A 46 17.15 1.76 18.02
C PRO A 46 18.46 2.53 17.77
N SER A 47 19.25 2.15 16.76
CA SER A 47 20.48 2.85 16.37
C SER A 47 20.22 4.30 15.93
N LEU A 48 19.00 4.61 15.50
CA LEU A 48 18.59 5.94 15.07
C LEU A 48 18.04 6.80 16.21
N THR A 49 18.05 6.35 17.47
CA THR A 49 17.44 7.09 18.59
C THR A 49 18.02 8.50 18.75
N ASP A 50 19.34 8.64 18.72
CA ASP A 50 19.99 9.96 18.81
C ASP A 50 19.84 10.76 17.52
N ALA A 51 19.96 10.08 16.37
CA ALA A 51 19.78 10.69 15.05
C ALA A 51 18.37 11.25 14.86
N ARG A 52 17.35 10.66 15.47
CA ARG A 52 15.96 11.17 15.41
C ARG A 52 15.81 12.58 15.97
N GLN A 53 16.67 12.98 16.92
CA GLN A 53 16.62 14.33 17.47
C GLN A 53 17.21 15.38 16.51
N THR A 54 18.04 14.96 15.55
CA THR A 54 18.78 15.85 14.65
C THR A 54 18.31 15.76 13.20
N LEU A 55 17.66 14.68 12.80
CA LEU A 55 17.15 14.46 11.45
C LEU A 55 15.85 15.24 11.19
N SER A 56 15.62 15.57 9.91
CA SER A 56 14.35 16.14 9.47
C SER A 56 13.19 15.19 9.75
N LYS A 57 12.03 15.75 10.13
CA LYS A 57 10.77 14.98 10.32
C LYS A 57 10.42 14.11 9.10
N GLY A 58 10.87 14.50 7.91
CA GLY A 58 10.64 13.75 6.66
C GLY A 58 11.60 12.58 6.39
N ALA A 59 12.58 12.30 7.26
CA ALA A 59 13.61 11.27 7.04
C ALA A 59 13.13 9.83 7.34
N HIS A 60 11.94 9.47 6.85
CA HIS A 60 11.33 8.14 7.04
C HIS A 60 11.02 7.44 5.72
N LEU A 61 10.92 6.10 5.74
CA LEU A 61 10.64 5.26 4.57
C LEU A 61 9.14 5.05 4.26
N ALA A 62 8.21 5.72 4.96
CA ALA A 62 6.78 5.54 4.68
C ALA A 62 6.36 5.87 3.24
N TRP A 63 7.16 6.66 2.52
CA TRP A 63 6.98 6.97 1.09
C TRP A 63 7.92 6.16 0.19
N GLY A 64 8.69 5.20 0.73
CA GLY A 64 9.81 4.58 0.03
C GLY A 64 10.98 5.56 -0.21
N ALA A 65 11.95 5.12 -1.01
CA ALA A 65 13.14 5.90 -1.38
C ALA A 65 13.62 5.51 -2.78
N GLY A 66 14.49 6.34 -3.36
CA GLY A 66 15.11 6.09 -4.65
C GLY A 66 14.15 6.18 -5.85
N PRO A 67 14.45 5.51 -6.98
CA PRO A 67 13.66 5.59 -8.21
C PRO A 67 12.20 5.14 -8.09
N HIS A 68 11.89 4.35 -7.05
CA HIS A 68 10.55 3.83 -6.77
C HIS A 68 9.88 4.50 -5.55
N VAL A 69 10.35 5.70 -5.18
CA VAL A 69 9.67 6.54 -4.19
C VAL A 69 8.21 6.80 -4.61
N CYS A 70 7.30 6.84 -3.64
CA CYS A 70 5.88 7.01 -3.87
C CYS A 70 5.62 8.30 -4.67
N PRO A 71 5.06 8.20 -5.89
CA PRO A 71 4.80 9.37 -6.72
C PRO A 71 3.62 10.21 -6.20
N ALA A 72 2.83 9.66 -5.28
CA ALA A 72 1.60 10.24 -4.77
C ALA A 72 1.76 10.91 -3.39
N LYS A 73 2.99 11.22 -2.95
CA LYS A 73 3.23 11.84 -1.63
C LYS A 73 2.37 13.09 -1.39
N SER A 74 2.35 14.03 -2.33
CA SER A 74 1.58 15.27 -2.21
C SER A 74 0.06 15.04 -2.16
N PRO A 75 -0.58 14.35 -3.13
CA PRO A 75 -2.02 14.12 -3.07
C PRO A 75 -2.44 13.26 -1.88
N ALA A 76 -1.67 12.23 -1.51
CA ALA A 76 -1.99 11.40 -0.33
C ALA A 76 -1.91 12.20 0.97
N THR A 77 -0.92 13.08 1.11
CA THR A 77 -0.80 13.97 2.28
C THR A 77 -1.98 14.94 2.34
N LEU A 78 -2.35 15.55 1.22
CA LEU A 78 -3.49 16.46 1.15
C LEU A 78 -4.79 15.74 1.55
N ILE A 79 -5.06 14.57 0.99
CA ILE A 79 -6.26 13.77 1.32
C ILE A 79 -6.30 13.46 2.82
N ALA A 80 -5.19 12.98 3.40
CA ALA A 80 -5.13 12.60 4.80
C ALA A 80 -5.34 13.81 5.73
N LEU A 81 -4.65 14.92 5.46
CA LEU A 81 -4.79 16.15 6.26
C LEU A 81 -6.21 16.70 6.18
N THR A 82 -6.76 16.84 4.97
CA THR A 82 -8.12 17.36 4.77
C THR A 82 -9.16 16.46 5.44
N ALA A 83 -9.04 15.14 5.33
CA ALA A 83 -9.98 14.22 5.96
C ALA A 83 -9.94 14.31 7.48
N ILE A 84 -8.74 14.31 8.08
CA ILE A 84 -8.55 14.41 9.53
C ILE A 84 -9.06 15.76 10.04
N GLU A 85 -8.66 16.86 9.41
CA GLU A 85 -9.12 18.21 9.75
C GLU A 85 -10.64 18.30 9.67
N LYS A 86 -11.24 17.78 8.59
CA LYS A 86 -12.68 17.82 8.40
C LYS A 86 -13.42 17.05 9.50
N ILE A 87 -12.93 15.87 9.87
CA ILE A 87 -13.51 15.06 10.94
C ILE A 87 -13.41 15.82 12.27
N LEU A 88 -12.23 16.28 12.66
CA LEU A 88 -12.00 16.94 13.95
C LEU A 88 -12.77 18.26 14.07
N ASN A 89 -12.94 19.01 12.97
CA ASN A 89 -13.75 20.24 12.96
C ASN A 89 -15.26 19.97 12.98
N THR A 90 -15.71 18.79 12.52
CA THR A 90 -17.15 18.47 12.45
C THR A 90 -17.63 17.77 13.72
N VAL A 91 -16.81 16.91 14.30
CA VAL A 91 -17.11 16.12 15.51
C VAL A 91 -15.99 16.29 16.55
N PRO A 92 -15.91 17.45 17.23
CA PRO A 92 -14.77 17.79 18.09
C PRO A 92 -14.70 16.93 19.37
N ASP A 93 -15.78 16.26 19.75
CA ASP A 93 -15.86 15.35 20.90
C ASP A 93 -15.64 13.87 20.52
N LEU A 94 -15.05 13.62 19.33
CA LEU A 94 -14.70 12.28 18.87
C LEU A 94 -13.73 11.58 19.83
N SER A 95 -14.15 10.43 20.34
CA SER A 95 -13.35 9.60 21.25
C SER A 95 -13.45 8.12 20.86
N LEU A 96 -12.46 7.32 21.27
CA LEU A 96 -12.51 5.87 21.04
C LEU A 96 -13.66 5.25 21.83
N ALA A 97 -14.42 4.37 21.18
CA ALA A 97 -15.50 3.62 21.83
C ALA A 97 -14.99 2.43 22.66
N VAL A 98 -13.71 2.10 22.53
CA VAL A 98 -13.00 0.98 23.15
C VAL A 98 -11.60 1.44 23.59
N PRO A 99 -10.95 0.76 24.54
CA PRO A 99 -9.54 1.02 24.84
C PRO A 99 -8.67 0.87 23.59
N ALA A 100 -7.59 1.65 23.46
CA ALA A 100 -6.69 1.57 22.31
C ALA A 100 -6.10 0.17 22.08
N SER A 101 -5.85 -0.59 23.16
CA SER A 101 -5.41 -1.99 23.11
C SER A 101 -6.45 -2.95 22.52
N GLY A 102 -7.73 -2.55 22.47
CA GLY A 102 -8.83 -3.32 21.88
C GLY A 102 -9.00 -3.10 20.37
N ILE A 103 -8.18 -2.25 19.74
CA ILE A 103 -8.24 -2.03 18.29
C ILE A 103 -7.63 -3.23 17.55
N GLY A 104 -8.47 -3.90 16.76
CA GLY A 104 -8.04 -4.99 15.88
C GLY A 104 -7.28 -4.50 14.66
N TRP A 105 -6.20 -5.21 14.30
CA TRP A 105 -5.37 -4.93 13.13
C TRP A 105 -5.55 -6.01 12.08
N ARG A 106 -5.48 -5.62 10.80
CA ARG A 106 -5.51 -6.57 9.69
C ARG A 106 -4.32 -7.51 9.80
N PRO A 107 -4.50 -8.83 9.62
CA PRO A 107 -3.40 -9.77 9.66
C PRO A 107 -2.48 -9.60 8.45
N GLY A 108 -1.23 -10.04 8.60
CA GLY A 108 -0.23 -10.08 7.53
C GLY A 108 0.89 -9.05 7.71
N PRO A 109 2.00 -9.24 6.98
CA PRO A 109 3.22 -8.46 7.22
C PRO A 109 3.21 -7.10 6.50
N PHE A 110 2.41 -6.92 5.44
CA PHE A 110 2.58 -5.76 4.55
C PHE A 110 1.97 -4.47 5.07
N HIS A 111 0.79 -4.53 5.70
CA HIS A 111 0.00 -3.34 6.01
C HIS A 111 -0.11 -3.09 7.52
N ARG A 112 0.05 -1.83 7.92
CA ARG A 112 -0.31 -1.33 9.25
C ARG A 112 -1.69 -0.70 9.18
N ALA A 113 -2.73 -1.53 9.15
CA ALA A 113 -4.11 -1.08 8.96
C ALA A 113 -5.07 -1.68 9.99
N MET A 114 -5.93 -0.83 10.56
CA MET A 114 -6.97 -1.26 11.49
C MET A 114 -8.09 -1.98 10.73
N ILE A 115 -8.72 -2.97 11.35
CA ILE A 115 -9.95 -3.60 10.82
C ILE A 115 -11.10 -2.60 10.90
N ALA A 116 -11.20 -1.91 12.04
CA ALA A 116 -12.15 -0.84 12.30
C ALA A 116 -11.56 0.10 13.35
N LEU A 117 -12.06 1.34 13.39
CA LEU A 117 -11.79 2.31 14.44
C LEU A 117 -13.10 2.67 15.14
N PRO A 118 -13.50 1.93 16.20
CA PRO A 118 -14.74 2.21 16.92
C PRO A 118 -14.65 3.55 17.65
N VAL A 119 -15.59 4.45 17.40
CA VAL A 119 -15.62 5.80 17.97
C VAL A 119 -16.99 6.19 18.50
N ARG A 120 -17.05 7.16 19.41
CA ARG A 120 -18.26 7.83 19.91
C ARG A 120 -18.07 9.33 19.73
N PHE A 121 -19.17 10.02 19.41
CA PHE A 121 -19.25 11.47 19.28
C PHE A 121 -20.71 11.89 19.43
N THR A 122 -20.97 13.14 19.80
CA THR A 122 -22.31 13.71 19.84
C THR A 122 -22.86 13.80 18.42
N PRO A 123 -24.06 13.27 18.12
CA PRO A 123 -24.62 13.34 16.78
C PRO A 123 -24.72 14.79 16.29
N THR A 124 -23.89 15.14 15.30
CA THR A 124 -24.00 16.42 14.61
C THR A 124 -25.10 16.29 13.57
N ALA A 125 -26.01 17.27 13.49
CA ALA A 125 -26.99 17.31 12.42
C ALA A 125 -26.27 17.22 11.08
N ALA A 126 -26.59 16.20 10.28
CA ALA A 126 -26.01 16.05 8.96
C ALA A 126 -26.35 17.30 8.15
N ARG A 127 -25.37 18.19 7.96
CA ARG A 127 -25.51 19.28 7.02
C ARG A 127 -25.61 18.60 5.67
N ARG A 128 -26.84 18.42 5.16
CA ARG A 128 -27.06 17.98 3.78
C ARG A 128 -26.19 18.85 2.91
N THR A 129 -25.09 18.30 2.42
CA THR A 129 -24.44 18.85 1.24
C THR A 129 -25.49 18.73 0.17
N SER A 130 -26.09 19.85 -0.22
CA SER A 130 -26.97 19.93 -1.38
C SER A 130 -26.14 19.67 -2.62
N ALA A 131 -25.68 18.44 -2.80
CA ALA A 131 -25.32 17.91 -4.09
C ALA A 131 -26.63 17.38 -4.65
N GLY A 132 -27.21 18.11 -5.60
CA GLY A 132 -28.38 17.70 -6.37
C GLY A 132 -28.05 16.48 -7.23
N ALA A 133 -27.91 15.32 -6.61
CA ALA A 133 -27.83 14.04 -7.27
C ALA A 133 -28.76 13.08 -6.53
N GLN A 134 -29.97 12.88 -7.07
CA GLN A 134 -30.76 11.71 -6.71
C GLN A 134 -29.92 10.45 -6.99
N PRO A 135 -29.83 9.49 -6.04
CA PRO A 135 -29.26 8.20 -6.35
C PRO A 135 -30.10 7.52 -7.44
N PRO A 136 -29.51 6.94 -8.49
CA PRO A 136 -30.27 6.04 -9.35
C PRO A 136 -30.82 4.88 -8.51
N ALA A 137 -32.04 4.44 -8.84
CA ALA A 137 -32.75 3.40 -8.12
C ALA A 137 -31.84 2.19 -7.86
N GLN A 138 -31.75 1.77 -6.60
CA GLN A 138 -30.97 0.63 -6.16
C GLN A 138 -31.56 -0.65 -6.79
N THR A 139 -30.97 -1.11 -7.88
CA THR A 139 -31.10 -2.52 -8.27
C THR A 139 -30.18 -3.29 -7.35
N SER A 140 -30.73 -4.16 -6.51
CA SER A 140 -29.99 -5.10 -5.66
C SER A 140 -29.20 -6.08 -6.54
N ALA A 141 -28.01 -5.68 -6.99
CA ALA A 141 -27.01 -6.59 -7.50
C ALA A 141 -26.25 -7.18 -6.30
N GLN A 142 -26.55 -8.44 -5.98
CA GLN A 142 -25.80 -9.24 -5.02
C GLN A 142 -24.32 -9.29 -5.44
N LEU A 143 -23.40 -8.83 -4.59
CA LEU A 143 -21.96 -8.97 -4.83
C LEU A 143 -21.56 -10.46 -4.71
N PRO A 144 -20.76 -11.00 -5.64
CA PRO A 144 -20.21 -12.35 -5.50
C PRO A 144 -19.28 -12.40 -4.28
N ASP A 145 -19.41 -13.45 -3.47
CA ASP A 145 -18.54 -13.73 -2.33
C ASP A 145 -17.15 -14.14 -2.83
N PRO A 146 -16.08 -13.35 -2.57
CA PRO A 146 -14.74 -13.65 -3.04
C PRO A 146 -14.08 -14.83 -2.29
N TYR A 147 -14.74 -15.39 -1.26
CA TYR A 147 -14.19 -16.47 -0.42
C TYR A 147 -14.84 -17.84 -0.64
N ARG A 148 -15.71 -18.00 -1.64
CA ARG A 148 -16.27 -19.31 -1.98
C ARG A 148 -15.25 -20.16 -2.74
N ASN A 149 -14.38 -20.84 -1.99
CA ASN A 149 -13.44 -21.82 -2.54
C ASN A 149 -14.20 -23.01 -3.14
N ALA A 150 -14.18 -23.15 -4.46
CA ALA A 150 -14.60 -24.38 -5.12
C ALA A 150 -13.56 -25.48 -4.85
N ALA A 151 -14.04 -26.68 -4.46
CA ALA A 151 -13.19 -27.85 -4.26
C ALA A 151 -12.39 -28.20 -5.54
N PRO A 152 -11.15 -28.69 -5.42
CA PRO A 152 -10.31 -29.00 -6.59
C PRO A 152 -10.91 -30.17 -7.39
N GLN A 153 -11.18 -29.93 -8.68
CA GLN A 153 -11.57 -30.96 -9.63
C GLN A 153 -10.33 -31.73 -10.11
N PRO A 154 -10.38 -33.07 -10.22
CA PRO A 154 -9.27 -33.86 -10.72
C PRO A 154 -9.02 -33.60 -12.22
N GLY A 155 -7.73 -33.56 -12.58
CA GLY A 155 -7.22 -32.91 -13.79
C GLY A 155 -7.61 -33.54 -15.13
N ALA A 156 -7.80 -32.67 -16.12
CA ALA A 156 -7.82 -33.01 -17.53
C ALA A 156 -6.46 -32.68 -18.16
N ALA A 157 -5.88 -33.64 -18.88
CA ALA A 157 -4.58 -33.55 -19.54
C ALA A 157 -4.49 -32.39 -20.55
N PRO A 158 -3.30 -31.79 -20.75
CA PRO A 158 -3.13 -30.62 -21.62
C PRO A 158 -3.26 -31.02 -23.09
N ARG A 159 -4.14 -30.31 -23.82
CA ARG A 159 -4.16 -30.34 -25.28
C ARG A 159 -3.10 -29.35 -25.78
N HIS A 160 -2.15 -29.84 -26.58
CA HIS A 160 -1.18 -29.00 -27.26
C HIS A 160 -1.88 -28.03 -28.21
N ALA A 161 -1.77 -26.73 -27.94
CA ALA A 161 -2.18 -25.68 -28.86
C ALA A 161 -1.06 -25.44 -29.88
N ALA A 162 -1.44 -25.39 -31.17
CA ALA A 162 -0.52 -25.12 -32.27
C ALA A 162 0.03 -23.69 -32.22
N GLU A 163 1.30 -23.54 -32.58
CA GLU A 163 2.09 -22.30 -32.59
C GLU A 163 1.63 -21.36 -33.73
N PRO A 164 1.41 -20.05 -33.49
CA PRO A 164 1.07 -19.12 -34.55
C PRO A 164 2.32 -18.70 -35.36
N ALA A 165 2.19 -18.76 -36.69
CA ALA A 165 3.24 -18.39 -37.64
C ALA A 165 3.68 -16.92 -37.51
N LYS A 166 5.00 -16.69 -37.47
CA LYS A 166 5.62 -15.36 -37.41
C LYS A 166 5.53 -14.65 -38.77
N LYS A 167 4.97 -13.44 -38.80
CA LYS A 167 5.03 -12.53 -39.96
C LYS A 167 6.42 -11.87 -40.06
N PRO A 168 6.98 -11.67 -41.26
CA PRO A 168 8.27 -11.01 -41.42
C PRO A 168 8.14 -9.51 -41.09
N LYS A 169 9.10 -9.00 -40.31
CA LYS A 169 9.21 -7.57 -39.98
C LYS A 169 9.91 -6.83 -41.13
N GLY A 170 9.33 -5.71 -41.54
CA GLY A 170 9.87 -4.85 -42.59
C GLY A 170 11.13 -4.11 -42.12
N TRP A 171 12.02 -3.83 -43.08
CA TRP A 171 13.32 -3.17 -42.97
C TRP A 171 13.34 -1.88 -42.12
N TRP A 172 12.22 -1.16 -42.01
CA TRP A 172 12.14 0.10 -41.27
C TRP A 172 11.97 -0.03 -39.75
N SER A 173 11.69 -1.23 -39.22
CA SER A 173 11.44 -1.42 -37.78
C SER A 173 12.70 -1.70 -36.94
N SER A 174 13.86 -1.93 -37.56
CA SER A 174 15.12 -2.18 -36.85
C SER A 174 15.98 -0.92 -36.65
N PHE A 175 15.59 0.22 -37.24
CA PHE A 175 16.40 1.45 -37.19
C PHE A 175 16.08 2.35 -35.99
N LEU A 176 14.98 2.11 -35.27
CA LEU A 176 14.59 2.92 -34.10
C LEU A 176 14.94 2.28 -32.74
N ASP A 177 15.45 1.04 -32.71
CA ASP A 177 15.88 0.36 -31.47
C ASP A 177 17.33 0.66 -31.07
N VAL A 178 18.06 1.49 -31.82
CA VAL A 178 19.49 1.80 -31.58
C VAL A 178 19.74 3.15 -30.88
N PHE A 179 18.72 3.99 -30.64
CA PHE A 179 18.90 5.32 -30.01
C PHE A 179 17.96 5.63 -28.83
N ARG A 180 17.49 4.60 -28.11
CA ARG A 180 16.77 4.80 -26.85
C ARG A 180 17.70 4.52 -25.67
N VAL A 181 18.48 5.54 -25.30
CA VAL A 181 19.07 5.72 -23.96
C VAL A 181 17.96 6.15 -23.00
#